data_AF-A0A0E3P545-F1
#
_entry.id   AF-A0A0E3P545-F1
#
_cell.length_a   1.000
_cell.length_b   1.000
_cell.length_c   1.000
_cell.angle_alpha   90.00
_cell.angle_beta   90.00
_cell.angle_gamma   90.00
#
_symmetry.space_group_name_H-M   'P 1'
#
loop_
_entity.id
_entity.type
_entity.pdbx_description
1 polymer ?
#
loop_
_entity_poly.entity_id
_entity_poly.type
_entity_poly.pdbx_seq_one_letter_code
_entity_poly.pdbx_strand_id
1 'polypeptide(L)'
;MAISWSESHTLGTREKVFSWRIDSRGNIFIKRKFRNCRFPRIDKVSCNHLDKLQNFMQDREWKALANNAAKLYLGTEKEGVGKFLYRLRRDVPYAQLASQLAAIYYHSGVWEWNEQKRGMKFLLLPGNWQEKTIQHYRDSLAQEKESTYIEDYIEDFSGSCVKVKPGQAQDKLQEPLKEGLQQDEVRKIEQTKLSTFFGY
;
A
#
# COMPACT_ATOMS: atom_id res chain seq x y z
N MET A 1 -21.99 -13.82 -7.01
CA MET A 1 -20.80 -13.06 -7.44
C MET A 1 -19.57 -13.70 -6.81
N ALA A 2 -18.45 -13.77 -7.53
CA ALA A 2 -17.17 -14.18 -6.95
C ALA A 2 -16.66 -13.13 -5.95
N ILE A 3 -15.88 -13.55 -4.96
CA ILE A 3 -15.35 -12.66 -3.91
C ILE A 3 -13.94 -12.20 -4.30
N SER A 4 -13.90 -11.25 -5.24
CA SER A 4 -12.65 -10.57 -5.62
C SER A 4 -12.17 -9.61 -4.52
N TRP A 5 -10.96 -9.07 -4.69
CA TRP A 5 -10.45 -7.93 -3.95
C TRP A 5 -10.11 -6.85 -4.95
N SER A 6 -10.60 -5.63 -4.75
CA SER A 6 -10.21 -4.49 -5.58
C SER A 6 -9.04 -3.73 -4.93
N GLU A 7 -8.15 -3.16 -5.72
CA GLU A 7 -7.02 -2.36 -5.22
C GLU A 7 -7.41 -0.88 -4.97
N SER A 8 -6.76 -0.23 -4.00
CA SER A 8 -6.95 1.20 -3.69
C SER A 8 -5.77 1.79 -2.91
N HIS A 9 -5.69 3.12 -2.86
CA HIS A 9 -4.55 3.89 -2.33
C HIS A 9 -4.99 4.84 -1.22
N THR A 10 -4.26 4.90 -0.09
CA THR A 10 -4.58 5.86 0.99
C THR A 10 -4.14 7.28 0.66
N LEU A 11 -5.05 8.25 0.74
CA LEU A 11 -4.92 9.66 0.30
C LEU A 11 -3.72 10.51 0.84
N GLY A 12 -2.85 10.02 1.73
CA GLY A 12 -1.79 10.82 2.37
C GLY A 12 -0.48 10.94 1.56
N THR A 13 0.45 11.83 1.95
CA THR A 13 1.71 12.10 1.18
C THR A 13 2.58 10.88 0.87
N ARG A 14 2.47 9.80 1.65
CA ARG A 14 3.06 8.49 1.32
C ARG A 14 1.90 7.52 1.18
N GLU A 15 1.37 7.46 -0.03
CA GLU A 15 0.23 6.63 -0.37
C GLU A 15 0.58 5.15 -0.16
N LYS A 16 -0.40 4.38 0.31
CA LYS A 16 -0.23 2.97 0.62
C LYS A 16 -1.30 2.20 -0.09
N VAL A 17 -0.86 1.27 -0.92
CA VAL A 17 -1.68 0.24 -1.54
C VAL A 17 -2.35 -0.60 -0.45
N PHE A 18 -3.64 -0.86 -0.63
CA PHE A 18 -4.41 -1.86 0.11
C PHE A 18 -5.46 -2.46 -0.82
N SER A 19 -5.77 -3.75 -0.64
CA SER A 19 -6.89 -4.36 -1.33
C SER A 19 -8.12 -4.35 -0.42
N TRP A 20 -9.32 -4.17 -0.97
CA TRP A 20 -10.55 -4.11 -0.20
C TRP A 20 -11.72 -4.82 -0.90
N ARG A 21 -12.79 -5.07 -0.15
CA ARG A 21 -14.06 -5.57 -0.67
C ARG A 21 -15.20 -5.32 0.32
N ILE A 22 -16.42 -5.28 -0.17
CA ILE A 22 -17.65 -5.21 0.65
C ILE A 22 -18.49 -6.49 0.46
N ASP A 23 -19.11 -6.99 1.54
CA ASP A 23 -20.06 -8.13 1.45
C ASP A 23 -21.51 -7.66 1.31
N SER A 24 -22.42 -8.59 1.00
CA SER A 24 -23.86 -8.34 0.83
C SER A 24 -24.56 -7.83 2.10
N ARG A 25 -23.88 -7.85 3.25
CA ARG A 25 -24.35 -7.30 4.53
C ARG A 25 -23.68 -5.96 4.86
N GLY A 26 -23.06 -5.30 3.89
CA GLY A 26 -22.40 -4.00 4.05
C GLY A 26 -21.08 -4.04 4.83
N ASN A 27 -20.53 -5.21 5.17
CA ASN A 27 -19.26 -5.23 5.90
C ASN A 27 -18.08 -5.01 4.95
N ILE A 28 -17.22 -4.05 5.27
CA ILE A 28 -15.98 -3.78 4.53
C ILE A 28 -14.85 -4.64 5.09
N PHE A 29 -14.09 -5.28 4.21
CA PHE A 29 -12.86 -6.02 4.53
C PHE A 29 -11.68 -5.30 3.89
N ILE A 30 -10.62 -5.05 4.65
CA ILE A 30 -9.41 -4.35 4.21
C ILE A 30 -8.19 -5.26 4.42
N LYS A 31 -7.52 -5.61 3.33
CA LYS A 31 -6.32 -6.43 3.24
C LYS A 31 -5.10 -5.53 3.03
N ARG A 32 -4.14 -5.56 3.96
CA ARG A 32 -2.96 -4.68 3.95
C ARG A 32 -1.71 -5.38 4.48
N LYS A 33 -0.56 -5.14 3.83
CA LYS A 33 0.74 -5.69 4.25
C LYS A 33 1.50 -4.64 5.07
N PHE A 34 1.91 -5.00 6.28
CA PHE A 34 2.80 -4.17 7.10
C PHE A 34 4.26 -4.50 6.78
N ARG A 35 5.16 -3.52 6.87
CA ARG A 35 6.57 -3.63 6.43
C ARG A 35 7.31 -4.86 6.99
N ASN A 36 6.99 -5.24 8.23
CA ASN A 36 7.67 -6.32 8.96
C ASN A 36 6.80 -7.59 9.12
N CYS A 37 5.66 -7.69 8.41
CA CYS A 37 4.76 -8.84 8.50
C CYS A 37 4.87 -9.73 7.26
N ARG A 38 5.17 -11.03 7.48
CA ARG A 38 5.26 -12.05 6.41
C ARG A 38 3.95 -12.21 5.62
N PHE A 39 2.81 -12.08 6.31
CA PHE A 39 1.48 -12.24 5.74
C PHE A 39 0.69 -10.91 5.80
N PRO A 40 -0.21 -10.63 4.82
CA PRO A 40 -1.15 -9.52 4.91
C PRO A 40 -2.12 -9.70 6.08
N ARG A 41 -2.43 -8.62 6.80
CA ARG A 41 -3.54 -8.60 7.76
C ARG A 41 -4.82 -8.25 7.02
N ILE A 42 -5.88 -9.00 7.29
CA ILE A 42 -7.24 -8.69 6.86
C ILE A 42 -8.03 -8.23 8.08
N ASP A 43 -8.49 -6.99 8.07
CA ASP A 43 -9.40 -6.45 9.08
C ASP A 43 -10.83 -6.41 8.51
N LYS A 44 -11.82 -6.82 9.32
CA LYS A 44 -13.25 -6.60 9.06
C LYS A 44 -13.74 -5.37 9.81
N VAL A 45 -14.42 -4.48 9.10
CA VAL A 45 -15.24 -3.40 9.66
C VAL A 45 -16.70 -3.79 9.45
N SER A 46 -17.45 -3.95 10.54
CA SER A 46 -18.84 -4.41 10.46
C SER A 46 -19.78 -3.28 10.03
N CYS A 47 -20.90 -3.60 9.37
CA CYS A 47 -21.90 -2.61 8.96
C CYS A 47 -22.30 -1.68 10.12
N ASN A 48 -22.69 -2.25 11.27
CA ASN A 48 -22.96 -1.52 12.53
C ASN A 48 -21.83 -0.54 12.96
N HIS A 49 -20.57 -0.84 12.70
CA HIS A 49 -19.46 0.08 13.00
C HIS A 49 -19.30 1.18 11.94
N LEU A 50 -19.71 0.91 10.69
CA LEU A 50 -19.77 1.88 9.60
C LEU A 50 -20.99 2.80 9.75
N ASP A 51 -22.16 2.27 10.13
CA ASP A 51 -23.36 3.05 10.45
C ASP A 51 -23.11 4.01 11.62
N LYS A 52 -22.48 3.52 12.70
CA LYS A 52 -22.03 4.37 13.81
C LYS A 52 -21.01 5.44 13.37
N LEU A 53 -20.15 5.11 12.41
CA LEU A 53 -19.20 6.07 11.84
C LEU A 53 -19.90 7.13 10.97
N GLN A 54 -20.91 6.79 10.17
CA GLN A 54 -21.68 7.80 9.44
C GLN A 54 -22.52 8.67 10.39
N ASN A 55 -23.10 8.09 11.45
CA ASN A 55 -23.78 8.85 12.50
C ASN A 55 -22.84 9.84 13.22
N PHE A 56 -21.56 9.51 13.38
CA PHE A 56 -20.53 10.43 13.90
C PHE A 56 -20.17 11.57 12.91
N MET A 57 -20.51 11.43 11.63
CA MET A 57 -20.26 12.44 10.59
C MET A 57 -21.54 13.22 10.18
N GLN A 58 -22.71 12.91 10.78
CA GLN A 58 -24.02 13.46 10.39
C GLN A 58 -24.22 14.93 10.72
N ASP A 59 -23.45 15.50 11.63
CA ASP A 59 -23.48 16.94 11.96
C ASP A 59 -22.94 17.86 10.85
N ARG A 60 -22.43 17.27 9.76
CA ARG A 60 -21.87 17.97 8.59
C ARG A 60 -20.71 18.90 8.92
N GLU A 61 -19.95 18.59 9.97
CA GLU A 61 -18.66 19.24 10.22
C GLU A 61 -17.49 18.53 9.52
N TRP A 62 -16.41 19.28 9.28
CA TRP A 62 -15.14 18.77 8.80
C TRP A 62 -14.36 18.00 9.89
N LYS A 63 -14.62 16.71 10.04
CA LYS A 63 -13.94 15.84 11.02
C LYS A 63 -12.52 15.48 10.57
N ALA A 64 -11.55 15.59 11.48
CA ALA A 64 -10.16 15.24 11.18
C ALA A 64 -9.92 13.71 11.08
N LEU A 65 -8.90 13.30 10.34
CA LEU A 65 -8.51 11.87 10.21
C LEU A 65 -8.10 11.23 11.56
N ALA A 66 -7.32 11.95 12.38
CA ALA A 66 -6.99 11.63 13.77
C ALA A 66 -6.66 10.14 14.08
N ASN A 67 -5.66 9.57 13.40
CA ASN A 67 -5.29 8.15 13.51
C ASN A 67 -3.79 7.88 13.77
N ASN A 68 -3.07 8.79 14.43
CA ASN A 68 -1.66 8.60 14.79
C ASN A 68 -1.53 7.52 15.87
N ALA A 69 -0.84 6.42 15.56
CA ALA A 69 -0.71 5.27 16.46
C ALA A 69 -0.12 5.63 17.83
N ALA A 70 0.96 6.43 17.89
CA ALA A 70 1.60 6.80 19.15
C ALA A 70 0.65 7.64 20.01
N LYS A 71 -0.07 8.60 19.42
CA LYS A 71 -1.07 9.39 20.14
C LYS A 71 -2.27 8.58 20.60
N LEU A 72 -2.68 7.55 19.85
CA LEU A 72 -3.75 6.64 20.27
C LEU A 72 -3.33 5.75 21.44
N TYR A 73 -2.09 5.22 21.44
CA TYR A 73 -1.54 4.48 22.58
C TYR A 73 -1.40 5.35 23.84
N LEU A 74 -0.97 6.61 23.67
CA LEU A 74 -0.85 7.59 24.77
C LEU A 74 -2.18 8.26 25.17
N GLY A 75 -3.29 7.97 24.48
CA GLY A 75 -4.58 8.64 24.69
C GLY A 75 -4.67 10.11 24.24
N THR A 76 -3.56 10.72 23.79
CA THR A 76 -3.40 12.14 23.43
C THR A 76 -3.78 12.48 21.98
N GLU A 77 -4.46 11.59 21.27
CA GLU A 77 -4.98 11.89 19.92
C GLU A 77 -6.17 12.88 20.00
N LYS A 78 -6.28 13.76 19.00
CA LYS A 78 -7.39 14.70 18.89
C LYS A 78 -8.69 14.02 18.43
N GLU A 79 -9.81 14.72 18.55
CA GLU A 79 -11.09 14.21 18.03
C GLU A 79 -11.08 14.07 16.49
N GLY A 80 -11.78 13.05 16.00
CA GLY A 80 -11.80 12.68 14.59
C GLY A 80 -11.96 11.16 14.36
N VAL A 81 -11.92 10.76 13.09
CA VAL A 81 -12.32 9.43 12.58
C VAL A 81 -11.54 8.29 13.25
N GLY A 82 -10.21 8.35 13.31
CA GLY A 82 -9.40 7.29 13.92
C GLY A 82 -9.63 7.14 15.42
N LYS A 83 -9.70 8.25 16.17
CA LYS A 83 -10.05 8.22 17.60
C LYS A 83 -11.47 7.71 17.84
N PHE A 84 -12.42 8.02 16.96
CA PHE A 84 -13.77 7.45 17.01
C PHE A 84 -13.74 5.92 16.81
N LEU A 85 -13.06 5.42 15.78
CA LEU A 85 -12.87 3.97 15.56
C LEU A 85 -12.16 3.30 16.75
N TYR A 86 -11.21 3.97 17.39
CA TYR A 86 -10.55 3.48 18.62
C TYR A 86 -11.50 3.39 19.81
N ARG A 87 -12.52 4.26 19.91
CA ARG A 87 -13.59 4.13 20.93
C ARG A 87 -14.50 2.92 20.63
N LEU A 88 -14.81 2.64 19.37
CA LEU A 88 -15.60 1.46 18.97
C LEU A 88 -14.85 0.13 19.19
N ARG A 89 -13.53 0.10 19.01
CA ARG A 89 -12.67 -1.04 19.33
C ARG A 89 -11.28 -0.53 19.72
N ARG A 90 -10.85 -0.87 20.94
CA ARG A 90 -9.56 -0.47 21.56
C ARG A 90 -8.33 -1.18 20.95
N ASP A 91 -8.21 -1.14 19.63
CA ASP A 91 -7.12 -1.71 18.83
C ASP A 91 -6.57 -0.61 17.91
N VAL A 92 -5.31 -0.23 18.07
CA VAL A 92 -4.71 0.89 17.33
C VAL A 92 -4.64 0.59 15.81
N PRO A 93 -4.19 -0.60 15.36
CA PRO A 93 -4.40 -1.07 14.00
C PRO A 93 -5.84 -0.92 13.46
N TYR A 94 -6.88 -1.17 14.25
CA TYR A 94 -8.26 -0.94 13.83
C TYR A 94 -8.57 0.55 13.64
N ALA A 95 -8.16 1.39 14.58
CA ALA A 95 -8.27 2.85 14.46
C ALA A 95 -7.54 3.40 13.21
N GLN A 96 -6.41 2.79 12.83
CA GLN A 96 -5.68 3.14 11.61
C GLN A 96 -6.44 2.83 10.31
N LEU A 97 -7.50 2.00 10.33
CA LEU A 97 -8.37 1.78 9.17
C LEU A 97 -9.04 3.07 8.67
N ALA A 98 -9.10 4.12 9.49
CA ALA A 98 -9.53 5.45 9.08
C ALA A 98 -8.88 5.93 7.77
N SER A 99 -7.60 5.63 7.53
CA SER A 99 -6.91 6.04 6.28
C SER A 99 -7.34 5.24 5.04
N GLN A 100 -7.82 4.01 5.22
CA GLN A 100 -8.36 3.18 4.13
C GLN A 100 -9.84 3.50 3.89
N LEU A 101 -10.63 3.61 4.97
CA LEU A 101 -12.04 3.99 4.90
C LEU A 101 -12.22 5.40 4.31
N ALA A 102 -11.35 6.36 4.65
CA ALA A 102 -11.40 7.70 4.05
C ALA A 102 -11.15 7.68 2.53
N ALA A 103 -10.25 6.83 2.03
CA ALA A 103 -10.03 6.67 0.60
C ALA A 103 -11.25 6.02 -0.09
N ILE A 104 -11.77 4.91 0.46
CA ILE A 104 -12.97 4.23 -0.05
C ILE A 104 -14.18 5.19 -0.08
N TYR A 105 -14.41 5.95 0.99
CA TYR A 105 -15.55 6.86 1.08
C TYR A 105 -15.40 8.13 0.25
N TYR A 106 -14.17 8.61 0.03
CA TYR A 106 -13.91 9.67 -0.95
C TYR A 106 -14.19 9.19 -2.37
N HIS A 107 -13.57 8.09 -2.82
CA HIS A 107 -13.75 7.59 -4.18
C HIS A 107 -15.15 7.02 -4.48
N SER A 108 -15.93 6.66 -3.45
CA SER A 108 -17.37 6.36 -3.61
C SER A 108 -18.32 7.55 -3.43
N GLY A 109 -17.79 8.78 -3.29
CA GLY A 109 -18.61 9.99 -3.15
C GLY A 109 -19.50 10.00 -1.88
N VAL A 110 -19.09 9.28 -0.84
CA VAL A 110 -19.76 9.24 0.47
C VAL A 110 -19.21 10.34 1.38
N TRP A 111 -17.90 10.59 1.32
CA TRP A 111 -17.25 11.70 2.02
C TRP A 111 -16.59 12.65 1.03
N GLU A 112 -16.64 13.94 1.34
CA GLU A 112 -15.77 14.93 0.72
C GLU A 112 -14.43 15.00 1.46
N TRP A 113 -13.34 15.31 0.76
CA TRP A 113 -11.99 15.47 1.32
C TRP A 113 -11.49 16.91 1.12
N ASN A 114 -10.87 17.49 2.15
CA ASN A 114 -10.31 18.84 2.07
C ASN A 114 -8.99 18.96 1.27
N GLU A 115 -8.66 17.97 0.42
CA GLU A 115 -7.45 17.83 -0.43
C GLU A 115 -6.06 17.91 0.26
N GLN A 116 -6.01 18.30 1.54
CA GLN A 116 -4.77 18.56 2.26
C GLN A 116 -4.09 17.25 2.73
N LYS A 117 -3.06 16.83 1.99
CA LYS A 117 -2.19 15.67 2.32
C LYS A 117 -1.62 15.69 3.76
N ARG A 118 -1.50 16.88 4.39
CA ARG A 118 -1.24 17.06 5.83
C ARG A 118 -2.43 17.76 6.47
N GLY A 119 -2.94 17.23 7.58
CA GLY A 119 -4.08 17.84 8.30
C GLY A 119 -5.47 17.36 7.87
N MET A 120 -5.54 16.48 6.86
CA MET A 120 -6.73 15.78 6.33
C MET A 120 -7.98 15.84 7.21
N LYS A 121 -9.03 16.45 6.66
CA LYS A 121 -10.40 16.45 7.18
C LYS A 121 -11.37 15.90 6.13
N PHE A 122 -12.46 15.32 6.60
CA PHE A 122 -13.53 14.75 5.78
C PHE A 122 -14.89 15.27 6.23
N LEU A 123 -15.84 15.32 5.30
CA LEU A 123 -17.21 15.81 5.49
C LEU A 123 -18.19 14.79 4.89
N LEU A 124 -19.32 14.51 5.55
CA LEU A 124 -20.33 13.59 5.01
C LEU A 124 -21.12 14.23 3.86
N LEU A 125 -21.13 13.58 2.69
CA LEU A 125 -21.99 13.92 1.56
C LEU A 125 -23.36 13.23 1.69
N PRO A 126 -24.45 13.82 1.15
CA PRO A 126 -25.77 13.22 1.20
C PRO A 126 -25.89 11.92 0.39
N GLY A 127 -26.82 11.06 0.78
CA GLY A 127 -27.13 9.78 0.12
C GLY A 127 -26.83 8.55 1.00
N ASN A 128 -27.22 7.36 0.53
CA ASN A 128 -26.92 6.11 1.24
C ASN A 128 -25.44 5.73 1.06
N TRP A 129 -24.71 5.62 2.16
CA TRP A 129 -23.29 5.24 2.16
C TRP A 129 -23.07 3.83 1.59
N GLN A 130 -23.98 2.90 1.88
CA GLN A 130 -23.81 1.49 1.53
C GLN A 130 -24.02 1.27 0.03
N GLU A 131 -25.04 1.90 -0.56
CA GLU A 131 -25.30 1.88 -2.01
C GLU A 131 -24.11 2.45 -2.78
N LYS A 132 -23.66 3.65 -2.41
CA LYS A 132 -22.51 4.34 -3.01
C LYS A 132 -21.24 3.50 -2.98
N THR A 133 -20.88 2.94 -1.82
CA THR A 133 -19.68 2.10 -1.69
C THR A 133 -19.81 0.73 -2.37
N ILE A 134 -21.03 0.15 -2.43
CA ILE A 134 -21.28 -1.07 -3.24
C ILE A 134 -21.15 -0.79 -4.73
N GLN A 135 -21.61 0.37 -5.21
CA GLN A 135 -21.50 0.72 -6.62
C GLN A 135 -20.03 0.93 -7.02
N HIS A 136 -19.30 1.77 -6.28
CA HIS A 136 -17.86 1.99 -6.51
C HIS A 136 -17.05 0.67 -6.52
N TYR A 137 -17.38 -0.28 -5.64
CA TYR A 137 -16.75 -1.62 -5.61
C TYR A 137 -17.09 -2.49 -6.84
N ARG A 138 -18.24 -2.30 -7.49
CA ARG A 138 -18.57 -2.98 -8.76
C ARG A 138 -17.79 -2.35 -9.91
N ASP A 139 -17.71 -1.02 -9.92
CA ASP A 139 -17.08 -0.25 -10.99
C ASP A 139 -15.57 -0.53 -11.05
N SER A 140 -14.89 -0.56 -9.89
CA SER A 140 -13.46 -0.90 -9.84
C SER A 140 -13.16 -2.35 -10.26
N LEU A 141 -14.06 -3.30 -9.92
CA LEU A 141 -13.98 -4.70 -10.40
C LEU A 141 -14.37 -4.89 -11.88
N ALA A 142 -14.89 -3.87 -12.55
CA ALA A 142 -15.05 -3.86 -14.01
C ALA A 142 -13.75 -3.36 -14.67
N GLN A 143 -13.20 -2.24 -14.18
CA GLN A 143 -11.95 -1.65 -14.67
C GLN A 143 -10.78 -2.64 -14.60
N GLU A 144 -10.62 -3.36 -13.48
CA GLU A 144 -9.56 -4.38 -13.31
C GLU A 144 -9.63 -5.51 -14.36
N LYS A 145 -10.79 -5.80 -14.94
CA LYS A 145 -10.94 -6.80 -16.02
C LYS A 145 -10.65 -6.20 -17.38
N GLU A 146 -11.17 -5.00 -17.63
CA GLU A 146 -10.97 -4.28 -18.89
C GLU A 146 -9.49 -3.99 -19.14
N SER A 147 -8.71 -3.68 -18.09
CA SER A 147 -7.25 -3.60 -18.19
C SER A 147 -6.60 -4.96 -18.52
N THR A 148 -7.03 -6.06 -17.91
CA THR A 148 -6.49 -7.40 -18.23
C THR A 148 -6.72 -7.77 -19.70
N TYR A 149 -7.92 -7.51 -20.22
CA TYR A 149 -8.24 -7.77 -21.63
C TYR A 149 -7.45 -6.89 -22.61
N ILE A 150 -6.93 -5.73 -22.20
CA ILE A 150 -6.10 -4.87 -23.04
C ILE A 150 -4.64 -5.35 -23.03
N GLU A 151 -4.11 -5.79 -21.89
CA GLU A 151 -2.75 -6.34 -21.80
C GLU A 151 -2.60 -7.62 -22.66
N ASP A 152 -3.58 -8.53 -22.62
CA ASP A 152 -3.63 -9.75 -23.45
C ASP A 152 -3.63 -9.49 -24.97
N TYR A 153 -3.95 -8.27 -25.42
CA TYR A 153 -4.03 -7.91 -26.85
C TYR A 153 -2.81 -7.09 -27.36
N ILE A 154 -1.84 -6.78 -26.51
CA ILE A 154 -0.70 -5.90 -26.88
C ILE A 154 0.51 -6.69 -27.44
N GLU A 155 0.61 -8.01 -27.25
CA GLU A 155 1.77 -8.80 -27.71
C GLU A 155 1.92 -8.87 -29.26
N ASP A 156 0.83 -8.72 -30.03
CA ASP A 156 0.82 -9.01 -31.47
C ASP A 156 1.01 -7.79 -32.41
N PHE A 157 1.32 -6.59 -31.88
CA PHE A 157 1.45 -5.36 -32.69
C PHE A 157 2.87 -4.79 -32.88
N SER A 158 3.93 -5.56 -32.58
CA SER A 158 5.30 -5.27 -33.05
C SER A 158 5.78 -6.30 -34.08
N GLY A 159 5.51 -6.04 -35.36
CA GLY A 159 5.87 -6.95 -36.46
C GLY A 159 7.37 -7.03 -36.75
N SER A 160 8.08 -7.97 -36.12
CA SER A 160 9.33 -8.53 -36.64
C SER A 160 9.55 -9.96 -36.13
N CYS A 161 9.72 -10.91 -37.04
CA CYS A 161 9.73 -12.33 -36.73
C CYS A 161 11.14 -12.96 -36.75
N VAL A 162 11.63 -13.38 -35.58
CA VAL A 162 12.76 -14.32 -35.48
C VAL A 162 12.37 -15.46 -34.54
N LYS A 163 12.21 -16.67 -35.08
CA LYS A 163 11.98 -17.89 -34.29
C LYS A 163 13.33 -18.50 -33.89
N VAL A 164 13.55 -18.70 -32.59
CA VAL A 164 14.56 -19.64 -32.07
C VAL A 164 13.87 -20.59 -31.09
N LYS A 165 14.01 -21.90 -31.32
CA LYS A 165 13.47 -22.94 -30.42
C LYS A 165 14.45 -23.25 -29.29
N PRO A 166 13.98 -23.69 -28.11
CA PRO A 166 14.86 -24.22 -27.06
C PRO A 166 15.43 -25.59 -27.46
N GLY A 167 16.68 -25.84 -27.09
CA GLY A 167 17.38 -27.10 -27.29
C GLY A 167 18.72 -27.13 -26.52
N GLN A 168 19.07 -28.28 -25.94
CA GLN A 168 20.26 -28.46 -25.10
C GLN A 168 21.43 -29.04 -25.90
N ALA A 169 22.66 -28.58 -25.62
CA ALA A 169 23.90 -29.31 -25.89
C ALA A 169 25.02 -28.79 -24.96
N GLN A 170 26.06 -29.60 -24.75
CA GLN A 170 27.24 -29.28 -23.93
C GLN A 170 28.53 -29.28 -24.77
N ASP A 171 29.64 -28.96 -24.08
CA ASP A 171 31.02 -29.38 -24.36
C ASP A 171 31.92 -28.61 -25.37
N LYS A 172 32.77 -27.76 -24.75
CA LYS A 172 34.25 -27.89 -24.66
C LYS A 172 35.17 -27.64 -25.89
N LEU A 173 36.40 -27.21 -25.54
CA LEU A 173 37.64 -27.12 -26.34
C LEU A 173 37.67 -25.97 -27.38
N GLN A 174 38.76 -25.24 -27.62
CA GLN A 174 40.09 -25.23 -26.96
C GLN A 174 40.82 -23.87 -27.17
N GLU A 175 41.56 -23.41 -26.16
CA GLU A 175 42.70 -22.47 -26.30
C GLU A 175 43.97 -23.23 -26.79
N PRO A 176 45.09 -22.61 -27.25
CA PRO A 176 45.73 -21.36 -26.76
C PRO A 176 46.13 -20.40 -27.95
N LEU A 177 47.21 -19.60 -28.05
CA LEU A 177 48.51 -19.48 -27.34
C LEU A 177 49.29 -18.15 -27.61
N LYS A 178 49.34 -17.23 -26.62
CA LYS A 178 50.43 -16.23 -26.37
C LYS A 178 50.73 -15.18 -27.47
N GLU A 179 51.67 -14.21 -27.35
CA GLU A 179 52.71 -13.81 -26.34
C GLU A 179 52.87 -12.25 -26.40
N GLY A 180 53.44 -11.48 -25.47
CA GLY A 180 54.14 -11.75 -24.19
C GLY A 180 53.91 -10.61 -23.15
N LEU A 181 54.39 -10.71 -21.90
CA LEU A 181 55.75 -10.33 -21.41
C LEU A 181 55.97 -8.79 -21.41
N GLN A 182 56.37 -8.10 -20.33
CA GLN A 182 56.92 -8.54 -19.04
C GLN A 182 56.74 -7.49 -17.90
N GLN A 183 56.65 -7.97 -16.64
CA GLN A 183 57.37 -7.57 -15.39
C GLN A 183 57.62 -6.06 -15.04
N ASP A 184 57.74 -5.60 -13.77
CA ASP A 184 58.06 -6.21 -12.45
C ASP A 184 57.10 -5.67 -11.33
N GLU A 185 56.80 -6.36 -10.22
CA GLU A 185 57.57 -6.54 -8.95
C GLU A 185 57.90 -5.20 -8.18
N VAL A 186 57.80 -5.07 -6.83
CA VAL A 186 57.32 -5.94 -5.74
C VAL A 186 57.24 -5.20 -4.37
N ARG A 187 56.53 -5.78 -3.36
CA ARG A 187 56.58 -5.44 -1.90
C ARG A 187 55.99 -4.04 -1.52
N LYS A 188 55.63 -3.74 -0.25
CA LYS A 188 55.87 -4.40 1.05
C LYS A 188 54.73 -4.12 2.05
N ILE A 189 54.44 -5.06 2.95
CA ILE A 189 53.59 -4.90 4.15
C ILE A 189 54.51 -4.90 5.39
N GLU A 190 54.17 -4.10 6.42
CA GLU A 190 54.85 -3.95 7.73
C GLU A 190 56.33 -3.47 7.66
N GLN A 191 56.84 -2.59 8.54
CA GLN A 191 56.99 -2.79 9.98
C GLN A 191 57.36 -1.50 10.75
N THR A 192 56.89 -1.43 12.00
CA THR A 192 57.54 -0.85 13.22
C THR A 192 58.05 0.60 13.22
N LYS A 193 57.42 1.46 14.06
CA LYS A 193 57.99 2.10 15.29
C LYS A 193 56.97 3.12 15.87
N LEU A 194 56.38 2.80 17.02
CA LEU A 194 56.80 3.26 18.36
C LEU A 194 56.52 4.74 18.66
N SER A 195 55.43 4.95 19.39
CA SER A 195 55.32 5.81 20.59
C SER A 195 56.11 7.11 20.66
N THR A 196 55.39 8.24 20.70
CA THR A 196 55.32 9.27 21.79
C THR A 196 54.81 10.62 21.22
N PHE A 197 54.50 11.71 21.95
CA PHE A 197 54.62 12.06 23.38
C PHE A 197 53.43 12.98 23.76
N PHE A 198 52.49 12.52 24.62
CA PHE A 198 51.48 13.33 25.35
C PHE A 198 50.44 14.12 24.51
N GLY A 199 49.31 14.62 25.06
CA GLY A 199 48.71 14.31 26.37
C GLY A 199 48.50 15.50 27.31
N TYR A 200 47.49 16.34 27.06
CA TYR A 200 46.61 16.99 28.04
C TYR A 200 45.35 17.51 27.35
#